data_AF-A0A1X2GCS5-F1
#
_entry.id   AF-A0A1X2GCS5-F1
#
_cell.length_a   1.000
_cell.length_b   1.000
_cell.length_c   1.000
_cell.angle_alpha   90.00
_cell.angle_beta   90.00
_cell.angle_gamma   90.00
#
_symmetry.space_group_name_H-M   'P 1'
#
loop_
_entity.id
_entity.type
_entity.pdbx_description
1 polymer ?
#
loop_
_entity_poly.entity_id
_entity_poly.type
_entity_poly.pdbx_seq_one_letter_code
_entity_poly.pdbx_strand_id
1 'polypeptide(L)'
;HYLSNYQPSIKALKEQGYKVVGYARKSPTNDSSDDKARWLQAMVDILRDRSLATRAYVSCSSLASTSFEQRDTKETSDIMEKLADV
;
A
#
# COMPACT_ATOMS: atom_id res chain seq x y z
N HIS A 1 13.50 14.73 12.03
CA HIS A 1 13.55 13.29 11.71
C HIS A 1 12.97 12.50 12.89
N TYR A 2 11.75 11.98 12.78
CA TYR A 2 11.04 11.21 13.81
C TYR A 2 10.67 9.84 13.24
N LEU A 3 11.64 8.91 13.18
CA LEU A 3 11.49 7.63 12.46
C LEU A 3 12.08 6.40 13.16
N SER A 4 12.82 6.53 14.26
CA SER A 4 13.56 5.41 14.87
C SER A 4 12.74 4.47 15.74
N ASN A 5 11.55 4.87 16.22
CA ASN A 5 10.93 4.19 17.36
C ASN A 5 9.86 3.14 17.01
N TYR A 6 9.43 3.03 15.75
CA TYR A 6 8.33 2.14 15.37
C TYR A 6 8.79 0.79 14.81
N GLN A 7 9.97 0.71 14.21
CA GLN A 7 10.49 -0.57 13.71
C GLN A 7 10.68 -1.62 14.81
N PRO A 8 11.18 -1.29 16.02
CA PRO A 8 11.31 -2.28 17.09
C PRO A 8 9.97 -2.88 17.52
N SER A 9 8.91 -2.06 17.63
CA SER A 9 7.58 -2.55 18.03
C SER A 9 6.93 -3.40 16.93
N ILE A 10 7.11 -3.03 15.66
CA ILE A 10 6.63 -3.83 14.53
C ILE A 10 7.36 -5.18 14.47
N LYS A 11 8.67 -5.21 14.74
CA LYS A 11 9.45 -6.47 14.82
C LYS A 11 8.97 -7.35 15.98
N ALA A 12 8.74 -6.78 17.16
CA ALA A 12 8.21 -7.52 18.30
C ALA A 12 6.83 -8.14 17.99
N LEU A 13 5.95 -7.42 17.28
CA LEU A 13 4.68 -7.97 16.82
C LEU A 13 4.87 -9.14 15.85
N LYS A 14 5.84 -9.05 14.93
CA LYS A 14 6.17 -10.18 14.03
C LYS A 14 6.70 -11.39 14.78
N GLU A 15 7.56 -11.19 15.78
CA GLU A 15 8.09 -12.26 16.63
C GLU A 15 6.98 -12.95 17.44
N GLN A 16 5.95 -12.20 17.84
CA GLN A 16 4.74 -12.73 18.47
C GLN A 16 3.80 -13.46 17.47
N GLY A 17 4.18 -13.55 16.19
CA GLY A 17 3.41 -14.25 15.16
C GLY A 17 2.38 -13.39 14.41
N TYR A 18 2.31 -12.08 14.67
CA TYR A 18 1.41 -11.19 13.93
C TYR A 18 1.90 -10.94 12.51
N LYS A 19 0.98 -10.94 11.56
CA LYS A 19 1.25 -10.59 10.16
C LYS A 19 0.94 -9.12 9.93
N VAL A 20 1.94 -8.38 9.50
CA VAL A 20 1.78 -6.97 9.11
C VAL A 20 1.42 -6.92 7.64
N VAL A 21 0.24 -6.37 7.34
CA VAL A 21 -0.24 -6.15 5.97
C VAL A 21 -0.27 -4.65 5.71
N GLY A 22 0.38 -4.23 4.63
CA GLY A 22 0.34 -2.86 4.15
C GLY A 22 -0.88 -2.63 3.25
N TYR A 23 -1.43 -1.42 3.28
CA TYR A 23 -2.48 -1.02 2.36
C TYR A 23 -2.17 0.37 1.82
N ALA A 24 -2.03 0.46 0.49
CA ALA A 24 -1.85 1.74 -0.20
C ALA A 24 -3.11 2.06 -1.01
N ARG A 25 -3.44 3.35 -1.10
CA ARG A 25 -4.54 3.82 -1.95
C ARG A 25 -4.20 5.13 -2.62
N LYS A 26 -4.78 5.33 -3.79
CA LYS A 26 -4.77 6.61 -4.49
C LYS A 26 -6.20 7.08 -4.75
N SER A 27 -6.43 8.37 -4.54
CA SER A 27 -7.71 8.99 -4.85
C SER A 27 -7.94 9.05 -6.37
N PRO A 28 -9.20 9.07 -6.83
CA PRO A 28 -9.49 9.32 -8.24
C PRO A 28 -8.93 10.69 -8.66
N THR A 29 -8.09 10.71 -9.69
CA THR A 29 -7.51 11.92 -10.28
C THR A 29 -7.43 11.76 -11.80
N ASN A 30 -7.29 12.86 -12.53
CA ASN A 30 -7.06 12.84 -13.98
C ASN A 30 -5.59 12.58 -14.36
N ASP A 31 -4.76 12.15 -13.41
CA ASP A 31 -3.35 11.85 -13.68
C ASP A 31 -3.21 10.60 -14.57
N SER A 32 -2.08 10.53 -15.28
CA SER A 32 -1.73 9.39 -16.12
C SER A 32 -1.65 8.09 -15.30
N SER A 33 -1.83 6.94 -15.97
CA SER A 33 -1.66 5.64 -15.30
C SER A 33 -0.23 5.43 -14.82
N ASP A 34 0.77 5.97 -15.53
CA ASP A 34 2.19 5.88 -15.18
C ASP A 34 2.52 6.68 -13.92
N ASP A 35 2.00 7.90 -13.78
CA ASP A 35 2.21 8.72 -12.59
C ASP A 35 1.57 8.09 -11.35
N LYS A 36 0.36 7.55 -11.51
CA LYS A 36 -0.34 6.83 -10.44
C LYS A 36 0.42 5.57 -10.04
N ALA A 37 0.91 4.79 -11.00
CA ALA A 37 1.72 3.59 -10.74
C ALA A 37 2.99 3.97 -9.97
N ARG A 38 3.72 5.00 -10.41
CA ARG A 38 4.94 5.48 -9.74
C ARG A 38 4.69 5.86 -8.28
N TRP A 39 3.61 6.58 -7.99
CA TRP A 39 3.30 6.97 -6.61
C TRP A 39 2.84 5.81 -5.75
N LEU A 40 2.03 4.90 -6.31
CA LEU A 40 1.59 3.70 -5.61
C LEU A 40 2.77 2.78 -5.31
N GLN A 41 3.70 2.62 -6.24
CA GLN A 41 4.93 1.87 -6.02
C GLN A 41 5.74 2.50 -4.88
N ALA A 42 5.95 3.81 -4.89
CA ALA A 42 6.65 4.49 -3.79
C ALA A 42 5.95 4.28 -2.43
N MET A 43 4.61 4.22 -2.39
CA MET A 43 3.87 3.87 -1.17
C MET A 43 4.10 2.42 -0.75
N VAL A 44 4.09 1.47 -1.69
CA VAL A 44 4.38 0.06 -1.44
C VAL A 44 5.81 -0.13 -0.91
N ASP A 45 6.79 0.55 -1.50
CA ASP A 45 8.18 0.51 -1.08
C ASP A 45 8.32 1.02 0.36
N ILE A 46 7.66 2.14 0.70
CA ILE A 46 7.64 2.66 2.08
C ILE A 46 6.97 1.66 3.03
N LEU A 47 5.89 0.99 2.62
CA LEU A 47 5.22 -0.02 3.45
C LEU A 47 6.13 -1.23 3.70
N ARG A 48 6.95 -1.61 2.73
CA ARG A 48 7.93 -2.70 2.87
C ARG A 48 9.11 -2.29 3.74
N ASP A 49 9.77 -1.20 3.41
CA ASP A 49 11.03 -0.80 4.05
C ASP A 49 10.81 -0.26 5.47
N ARG A 50 9.83 0.65 5.61
CA ARG A 50 9.59 1.31 6.90
C ARG A 50 8.69 0.49 7.80
N SER A 51 7.60 -0.04 7.24
CA SER A 51 6.56 -0.73 8.00
C SER A 51 6.72 -2.25 8.04
N LEU A 52 7.75 -2.81 7.38
CA LEU A 52 8.02 -4.24 7.34
C LEU A 52 6.77 -5.03 6.91
N ALA A 53 5.95 -4.51 6.00
CA ALA A 53 4.76 -5.20 5.54
C ALA A 53 5.14 -6.51 4.83
N THR A 54 4.49 -7.62 5.19
CA THR A 54 4.71 -8.93 4.55
C THR A 54 3.96 -9.06 3.23
N ARG A 55 2.81 -8.39 3.12
CA ARG A 55 2.03 -8.22 1.89
C ARG A 55 1.52 -6.80 1.81
N ALA A 56 1.36 -6.28 0.60
CA ALA A 56 0.75 -4.98 0.37
C ALA A 56 -0.49 -5.17 -0.52
N TYR A 57 -1.59 -4.52 -0.18
CA TYR A 57 -2.75 -4.40 -1.07
C TYR A 57 -2.86 -2.96 -1.57
N VAL A 58 -3.33 -2.80 -2.79
CA VAL A 58 -3.35 -1.50 -3.46
C VAL A 58 -4.72 -1.24 -4.08
N SER A 59 -5.28 -0.07 -3.79
CA SER A 59 -6.46 0.44 -4.48
C SER A 59 -6.08 1.66 -5.32
N CYS A 60 -6.19 1.52 -6.64
CA CYS A 60 -5.66 2.50 -7.60
C CYS A 60 -6.51 3.77 -7.73
N SER A 61 -7.80 3.69 -7.42
CA SER A 61 -8.74 4.80 -7.58
C SER A 61 -9.90 4.65 -6.60
N SER A 62 -9.74 5.17 -5.38
CA SER A 62 -10.80 5.15 -4.38
C SER A 62 -10.79 6.35 -3.44
N LEU A 63 -11.99 6.81 -3.09
CA LEU A 63 -12.17 7.88 -2.11
C LEU A 63 -11.90 7.37 -0.69
N ALA A 64 -11.47 8.28 0.17
CA ALA A 64 -11.26 7.99 1.59
C ALA A 64 -12.57 7.61 2.32
N SER A 65 -13.72 8.01 1.76
CA SER A 65 -15.05 7.71 2.27
C SER A 65 -15.62 6.38 1.77
N THR A 66 -15.08 5.80 0.69
CA THR A 66 -15.52 4.50 0.16
C THR A 66 -15.23 3.39 1.18
N SER A 67 -16.12 2.40 1.36
CA SER A 67 -15.86 1.29 2.30
C SER A 67 -14.73 0.39 1.80
N PHE A 68 -14.03 -0.32 2.70
CA PHE A 68 -12.92 -1.20 2.29
C PHE A 68 -13.34 -2.25 1.25
N GLU A 69 -14.52 -2.86 1.42
CA GLU A 69 -15.08 -3.86 0.50
C GLU A 69 -15.26 -3.32 -0.92
N GLN A 70 -15.70 -2.06 -1.05
CA GLN A 70 -15.89 -1.39 -2.33
C GLN A 70 -14.59 -0.90 -2.96
N ARG A 71 -13.49 -0.81 -2.19
CA ARG A 71 -12.18 -0.37 -2.72
C ARG A 71 -11.39 -1.48 -3.39
N ASP A 72 -11.67 -2.73 -2.99
CA ASP A 72 -10.94 -3.93 -3.39
C ASP A 72 -11.71 -4.76 -4.44
N THR A 73 -12.70 -4.13 -5.09
CA THR A 73 -13.46 -4.76 -6.16
C THR A 73 -12.57 -4.90 -7.39
N LYS A 74 -12.55 -6.11 -7.99
CA LYS A 74 -11.61 -6.61 -9.01
C LYS A 74 -11.64 -5.88 -10.37
N GLU A 75 -11.57 -4.56 -10.39
CA GLU A 75 -11.16 -3.90 -11.62
C GLU A 75 -9.63 -3.93 -11.65
N THR A 76 -9.10 -4.93 -12.35
CA THR A 76 -7.69 -5.00 -12.72
C THR A 76 -7.41 -3.78 -13.60
N SER A 77 -7.04 -2.66 -12.97
CA SER A 77 -6.70 -1.46 -13.71
C SER A 77 -5.31 -1.65 -14.32
N ASP A 78 -5.06 -1.06 -15.49
CA ASP A 78 -3.74 -1.04 -16.16
C ASP A 78 -2.59 -0.57 -15.26
N ILE A 79 -2.92 0.08 -14.13
CA ILE A 79 -1.98 0.53 -13.10
C ILE A 79 -1.47 -0.66 -12.27
N MET A 80 -2.32 -1.66 -11.97
CA MET A 80 -1.94 -2.85 -11.20
C MET A 80 -0.93 -3.71 -11.97
N GLU A 81 -1.03 -3.79 -13.30
CA GLU A 81 -0.06 -4.51 -14.14
C GLU A 81 1.32 -3.84 -14.15
N LYS A 82 1.38 -2.54 -13.85
CA LYS A 82 2.62 -1.75 -13.82
C LYS A 82 3.30 -1.76 -12.45
N LEU A 83 2.65 -2.29 -11.41
CA LEU A 83 3.22 -2.38 -10.08
C LEU A 83 4.03 -3.66 -9.93
N ALA A 84 5.21 -3.55 -9.33
CA ALA A 84 6.06 -4.70 -9.04
C ALA A 84 5.73 -5.28 -7.66
N ASP A 85 5.57 -6.60 -7.61
CA ASP A 85 5.36 -7.41 -6.39
C ASP A 85 4.21 -6.94 -5.48
N VAL A 86 3.00 -6.75 -6.01
CA VAL A 86 1.80 -6.50 -5.19
C VAL A 86 1.01 -7.78 -4.97
#